data_AF-A0A7Y7UQA4-F1
#
_entry.id   AF-A0A7Y7UQA4-F1
#
_cell.length_a   1.000
_cell.length_b   1.000
_cell.length_c   1.000
_cell.angle_alpha   90.00
_cell.angle_beta   90.00
_cell.angle_gamma   90.00
#
_symmetry.space_group_name_H-M   'P 1'
#
loop_
_entity.id
_entity.type
_entity.pdbx_description
1 polymer ?
#
loop_
_entity_poly.entity_id
_entity_poly.type
_entity_poly.pdbx_seq_one_letter_code
_entity_poly.pdbx_strand_id
1 'polypeptide(L)'
;MVPAVALDDSAALALDAATYAAVSGQSPTTALRALQVQQASVALTDALEVEFADRIAGLSVGHAPFHVDVLLTGDSPVADRSEMVAGTPVLVRFRTGAYASHAQLVIALALHQTEIRASLTQPPGIGIDPRIGALVVMVSRADLAAEPAEAMRDRIARLAGVPVRIATLEAPDVDLADLQGGARMVGVDPANGRRYACTSGFVVRRGGEDAVVTAAHCPDDLSWIDANGTAHPLHFQGQWGWGYQDVQVNVSPTPLLPLFWSDTAKTVTRRVVGARARASTRAGDIVCHRGERTGYSCAEVWMPDFAPAGDLCGGGCTPTWVAVRGPTCRSGDSGGPVFLGGTAYGIVKGGSYRGDGSCAFYYYMSLDFLPDGWTLATG
;
A
#
# COMPACT_ATOMS: atom_id res chain seq x y z
N MET A 1 30.13 12.49 6.38
CA MET A 1 28.93 12.44 5.53
C MET A 1 29.32 11.77 4.23
N VAL A 2 28.70 10.65 3.88
CA VAL A 2 28.86 10.02 2.55
C VAL A 2 27.91 10.78 1.60
N PRO A 3 28.34 11.20 0.40
CA PRO A 3 27.44 11.86 -0.54
C PRO A 3 26.35 10.88 -1.00
N ALA A 4 25.10 11.35 -1.02
CA ALA A 4 23.98 10.54 -1.46
C ALA A 4 24.10 10.20 -2.95
N VAL A 5 23.93 8.92 -3.28
CA VAL A 5 23.91 8.45 -4.67
C VAL A 5 22.49 8.61 -5.22
N ALA A 6 22.32 9.40 -6.26
CA ALA A 6 21.07 9.45 -7.02
C ALA A 6 21.06 8.33 -8.07
N LEU A 7 20.01 7.51 -8.08
CA LEU A 7 19.77 6.50 -9.12
C LEU A 7 18.92 7.06 -10.26
N ASP A 8 19.22 6.64 -11.49
CA ASP A 8 18.26 6.68 -12.60
C ASP A 8 17.22 5.56 -12.47
N ASP A 9 16.15 5.61 -13.27
CA ASP A 9 15.04 4.64 -13.21
C ASP A 9 15.48 3.18 -13.46
N SER A 10 16.51 2.95 -14.28
CA SER A 10 17.01 1.61 -14.59
C SER A 10 17.77 1.04 -13.40
N ALA A 11 18.65 1.85 -12.78
CA ALA A 11 19.35 1.49 -11.56
C ALA A 11 18.41 1.34 -10.35
N ALA A 12 17.38 2.18 -10.26
CA ALA A 12 16.33 2.09 -9.25
C ALA A 12 15.52 0.79 -9.37
N LEU A 13 15.06 0.45 -10.57
CA LEU A 13 14.32 -0.80 -10.81
C LEU A 13 15.21 -2.04 -10.63
N ALA A 14 16.52 -1.93 -10.92
CA ALA A 14 17.49 -2.99 -10.63
C ALA A 14 17.71 -3.20 -9.12
N LEU A 15 17.66 -2.13 -8.31
CA LEU A 15 17.69 -2.22 -6.85
C LEU A 15 16.40 -2.88 -6.30
N ASP A 16 15.22 -2.50 -6.81
CA ASP A 16 13.96 -3.17 -6.46
C ASP A 16 13.99 -4.66 -6.83
N ALA A 17 14.51 -4.97 -8.02
CA ALA A 17 14.68 -6.33 -8.51
C ALA A 17 15.61 -7.17 -7.64
N ALA A 18 16.72 -6.61 -7.16
CA ALA A 18 17.63 -7.31 -6.25
C ALA A 18 16.97 -7.62 -4.90
N THR A 19 16.22 -6.67 -4.33
CA THR A 19 15.47 -6.87 -3.08
C THR A 19 14.33 -7.89 -3.27
N TYR A 20 13.55 -7.78 -4.34
CA TYR A 20 12.48 -8.74 -4.65
C TYR A 20 13.02 -10.14 -4.98
N ALA A 21 14.16 -10.26 -5.66
CA ALA A 21 14.84 -11.52 -5.91
C ALA A 21 15.20 -12.25 -4.60
N ALA A 22 15.73 -11.52 -3.61
CA ALA A 22 16.06 -12.09 -2.30
C ALA A 22 14.82 -12.61 -1.54
N VAL A 23 13.68 -11.94 -1.65
CA VAL A 23 12.41 -12.37 -1.01
C VAL A 23 11.74 -13.53 -1.76
N SER A 24 11.84 -13.56 -3.10
CA SER A 24 11.15 -14.55 -3.95
C SER A 24 12.00 -15.77 -4.35
N GLY A 25 13.29 -15.81 -4.00
CA GLY A 25 14.22 -16.87 -4.41
C GLY A 25 14.58 -16.88 -5.90
N GLN A 26 14.23 -15.81 -6.64
CA GLN A 26 14.51 -15.67 -8.06
C GLN A 26 15.93 -15.12 -8.30
N SER A 27 16.43 -15.20 -9.55
CA SER A 27 17.63 -14.43 -9.92
C SER A 27 17.28 -12.93 -10.04
N PRO A 28 18.21 -12.00 -9.75
CA PRO A 28 17.98 -10.56 -9.96
C PRO A 28 17.58 -10.22 -11.41
N THR A 29 18.12 -10.93 -12.41
CA THR A 29 17.75 -10.75 -13.82
C THR A 29 16.31 -11.20 -14.10
N THR A 30 15.87 -12.31 -13.48
CA THR A 30 14.48 -12.80 -13.59
C THR A 30 13.51 -11.82 -12.92
N ALA A 31 13.85 -11.36 -11.71
CA ALA A 31 13.07 -10.38 -10.96
C ALA A 31 12.97 -9.05 -11.73
N LEU A 32 14.08 -8.52 -12.26
CA LEU A 32 14.09 -7.28 -13.06
C LEU A 32 13.20 -7.41 -14.29
N ARG A 33 13.26 -8.54 -14.99
CA ARG A 33 12.39 -8.77 -16.15
C ARG A 33 10.92 -8.88 -15.75
N ALA A 34 10.60 -9.48 -14.61
CA ALA A 34 9.23 -9.53 -14.08
C ALA A 34 8.71 -8.13 -13.72
N LEU A 35 9.50 -7.29 -13.03
CA LEU A 35 9.11 -5.92 -12.67
C LEU A 35 8.93 -5.01 -13.90
N GLN A 36 9.78 -5.15 -14.93
CA GLN A 36 9.59 -4.45 -16.22
C GLN A 36 8.25 -4.82 -16.88
N VAL A 37 7.91 -6.11 -16.92
CA VAL A 37 6.64 -6.59 -17.49
C VAL A 37 5.45 -6.19 -16.59
N GLN A 38 5.62 -6.14 -15.27
CA GLN A 38 4.63 -5.63 -14.34
C GLN A 38 4.30 -4.16 -14.64
N GLN A 39 5.30 -3.29 -14.78
CA GLN A 39 5.08 -1.87 -15.11
C GLN A 39 4.44 -1.68 -16.50
N ALA A 40 4.86 -2.46 -17.50
CA ALA A 40 4.36 -2.35 -18.88
C ALA A 40 2.98 -3.00 -19.10
N SER A 41 2.56 -3.96 -18.27
CA SER A 41 1.28 -4.68 -18.42
C SER A 41 0.05 -3.88 -17.96
N VAL A 42 0.23 -2.70 -17.35
CA VAL A 42 -0.90 -1.99 -16.73
C VAL A 42 -1.95 -1.59 -17.75
N ALA A 43 -1.57 -1.08 -18.92
CA ALA A 43 -2.54 -0.74 -19.98
C ALA A 43 -3.32 -1.97 -20.52
N LEU A 44 -2.77 -3.18 -20.41
CA LEU A 44 -3.48 -4.42 -20.72
C LEU A 44 -4.50 -4.77 -19.64
N THR A 45 -4.12 -4.67 -18.36
CA THR A 45 -5.03 -4.98 -17.25
C THR A 45 -6.16 -3.97 -17.13
N ASP A 46 -5.87 -2.68 -17.26
CA ASP A 46 -6.87 -1.60 -17.23
C ASP A 46 -7.89 -1.78 -18.39
N ALA A 47 -7.43 -2.26 -19.56
CA ALA A 47 -8.31 -2.61 -20.67
C ALA A 47 -9.16 -3.87 -20.41
N LEU A 48 -8.63 -4.87 -19.70
CA LEU A 48 -9.39 -6.07 -19.30
C LEU A 48 -10.48 -5.76 -18.26
N GLU A 49 -10.22 -4.82 -17.34
CA GLU A 49 -11.26 -4.36 -16.39
C GLU A 49 -12.42 -3.66 -17.12
N VAL A 50 -12.12 -2.92 -18.19
CA VAL A 50 -13.15 -2.33 -19.06
C VAL A 50 -13.85 -3.37 -19.94
N GLU A 51 -13.13 -4.33 -20.53
CA GLU A 51 -13.71 -5.40 -21.37
C GLU A 51 -14.71 -6.28 -20.56
N PHE A 52 -14.42 -6.52 -19.28
CA PHE A 52 -15.18 -7.44 -18.43
C PHE A 52 -15.95 -6.77 -17.29
N ALA A 53 -16.17 -5.44 -17.31
CA ALA A 53 -16.74 -4.67 -16.20
C ALA A 53 -18.00 -5.27 -15.55
N ASP A 54 -18.96 -5.75 -16.34
CA ASP A 54 -20.21 -6.37 -15.84
C ASP A 54 -20.00 -7.73 -15.13
N ARG A 55 -18.88 -8.41 -15.44
CA ARG A 55 -18.59 -9.78 -14.99
C ARG A 55 -17.41 -9.89 -14.03
N ILE A 56 -16.52 -8.91 -13.97
CA ILE A 56 -15.24 -9.07 -13.29
C ILE A 56 -15.43 -9.17 -11.77
N ALA A 57 -14.98 -10.29 -11.20
CA ALA A 57 -14.96 -10.57 -9.76
C ALA A 57 -13.58 -10.29 -9.14
N GLY A 58 -12.53 -10.27 -9.96
CA GLY A 58 -11.22 -9.81 -9.57
C GLY A 58 -10.18 -9.94 -10.68
N LEU A 59 -9.19 -9.06 -10.66
CA LEU A 59 -7.96 -9.15 -11.45
C LEU A 59 -6.76 -9.29 -10.53
N SER A 60 -5.83 -10.16 -10.88
CA SER A 60 -4.53 -10.27 -10.20
C SER A 60 -3.41 -10.59 -11.17
N VAL A 61 -2.18 -10.25 -10.79
CA VAL A 61 -0.97 -10.67 -11.51
C VAL A 61 -0.19 -11.69 -10.68
N GLY A 62 0.54 -12.57 -11.36
CA GLY A 62 1.43 -13.55 -10.74
C GLY A 62 2.82 -13.49 -11.36
N HIS A 63 3.82 -14.02 -10.65
CA HIS A 63 5.23 -13.97 -11.04
C HIS A 63 5.82 -15.39 -11.22
N ALA A 64 7.00 -15.47 -11.85
CA ALA A 64 7.74 -16.69 -12.10
C ALA A 64 6.97 -17.81 -12.86
N PRO A 65 6.56 -17.61 -14.13
CA PRO A 65 6.73 -16.42 -14.98
C PRO A 65 5.63 -15.37 -14.74
N PHE A 66 5.79 -14.16 -15.29
CA PHE A 66 4.76 -13.13 -15.19
C PHE A 66 3.48 -13.52 -15.95
N HIS A 67 2.33 -13.41 -15.30
CA HIS A 67 1.01 -13.74 -15.86
C HIS A 67 -0.10 -12.86 -15.25
N VAL A 68 -1.25 -12.80 -15.93
CA VAL A 68 -2.48 -12.16 -15.44
C VAL A 68 -3.54 -13.24 -15.20
N ASP A 69 -4.26 -13.15 -14.09
CA ASP A 69 -5.47 -13.92 -13.82
C ASP A 69 -6.68 -12.97 -13.77
N VAL A 70 -7.72 -13.31 -14.53
CA VAL A 70 -9.01 -12.64 -14.51
C VAL A 70 -10.06 -13.63 -14.02
N LEU A 71 -10.75 -13.27 -12.93
CA LEU A 71 -11.84 -14.04 -12.34
C LEU A 71 -13.18 -13.37 -12.69
N LEU A 72 -14.11 -14.15 -13.24
CA LEU A 72 -15.39 -13.68 -13.80
C LEU A 72 -16.59 -14.39 -13.15
N THR A 73 -17.69 -13.66 -13.01
CA THR A 73 -19.01 -14.20 -12.63
C THR A 73 -19.69 -14.91 -13.80
N GLY A 74 -20.60 -15.83 -13.46
CA GLY A 74 -21.35 -16.64 -14.42
C GLY A 74 -20.48 -17.66 -15.17
N ASP A 75 -21.11 -18.69 -15.70
CA ASP A 75 -20.40 -19.89 -16.17
C ASP A 75 -19.87 -19.77 -17.62
N SER A 76 -20.35 -18.79 -18.39
CA SER A 76 -19.99 -18.61 -19.81
C SER A 76 -18.47 -18.48 -19.99
N PRO A 77 -17.80 -19.47 -20.61
CA PRO A 77 -16.35 -19.55 -20.63
C PRO A 77 -15.72 -18.46 -21.49
N VAL A 78 -14.51 -18.06 -21.13
CA VAL A 78 -13.63 -17.18 -21.90
C VAL A 78 -12.31 -17.94 -22.10
N ALA A 79 -11.74 -17.88 -23.30
CA ALA A 79 -10.49 -18.58 -23.59
C ALA A 79 -9.28 -17.75 -23.14
N ASP A 80 -8.28 -18.43 -22.56
CA ASP A 80 -6.96 -17.86 -22.23
C ASP A 80 -6.30 -17.21 -23.45
N ARG A 81 -5.61 -16.09 -23.22
CA ARG A 81 -4.93 -15.28 -24.25
C ARG A 81 -3.45 -15.15 -23.95
N SER A 82 -2.64 -14.83 -24.97
CA SER A 82 -1.21 -14.54 -24.80
C SER A 82 -0.88 -13.21 -25.43
N GLU A 83 -0.60 -12.20 -24.60
CA GLU A 83 -0.39 -10.82 -25.02
C GLU A 83 1.08 -10.41 -24.95
N MET A 84 1.57 -9.65 -25.91
CA MET A 84 2.99 -9.26 -25.99
C MET A 84 3.29 -7.99 -25.21
N VAL A 85 3.69 -8.12 -23.94
CA VAL A 85 4.02 -7.00 -23.04
C VAL A 85 5.53 -6.80 -22.98
N ALA A 86 6.02 -5.62 -23.39
CA ALA A 86 7.44 -5.25 -23.38
C ALA A 86 8.39 -6.27 -24.06
N GLY A 87 7.89 -7.06 -25.01
CA GLY A 87 8.62 -8.15 -25.68
C GLY A 87 8.60 -9.50 -24.95
N THR A 88 7.81 -9.66 -23.89
CA THR A 88 7.50 -10.94 -23.23
C THR A 88 6.08 -11.39 -23.58
N PRO A 89 5.84 -12.67 -23.96
CA PRO A 89 4.48 -13.20 -24.01
C PRO A 89 3.94 -13.38 -22.59
N VAL A 90 2.84 -12.70 -22.27
CA VAL A 90 2.15 -12.76 -20.98
C VAL A 90 0.87 -13.55 -21.15
N LEU A 91 0.74 -14.66 -20.41
CA LEU A 91 -0.48 -15.43 -20.35
C LEU A 91 -1.54 -14.67 -19.54
N VAL A 92 -2.71 -14.46 -20.14
CA VAL A 92 -3.93 -13.97 -19.48
C VAL A 92 -4.86 -15.16 -19.30
N ARG A 93 -5.04 -15.60 -18.06
CA ARG A 93 -5.89 -16.74 -17.69
C ARG A 93 -7.27 -16.28 -17.28
N PHE A 94 -8.32 -16.93 -17.80
CA PHE A 94 -9.70 -16.65 -17.42
C PHE A 94 -10.29 -17.78 -16.58
N ARG A 95 -10.90 -17.42 -15.44
CA ARG A 95 -11.64 -18.34 -14.57
C ARG A 95 -13.07 -17.82 -14.38
N THR A 96 -14.05 -18.70 -14.50
CA THR A 96 -15.49 -18.36 -14.45
C THR A 96 -16.17 -18.96 -13.21
N GLY A 97 -17.46 -18.66 -13.01
CA GLY A 97 -18.24 -19.20 -11.88
C GLY A 97 -18.01 -18.47 -10.53
N ALA A 98 -17.47 -17.26 -10.53
CA ALA A 98 -17.39 -16.45 -9.32
C ALA A 98 -18.79 -16.03 -8.83
N TYR A 99 -18.97 -16.01 -7.50
CA TYR A 99 -20.28 -15.80 -6.87
C TYR A 99 -20.81 -14.35 -7.02
N ALA A 100 -19.92 -13.36 -6.96
CA ALA A 100 -20.24 -11.94 -7.03
C ALA A 100 -19.15 -11.18 -7.81
N SER A 101 -19.51 -10.07 -8.45
CA SER A 101 -18.55 -9.17 -9.11
C SER A 101 -17.78 -8.35 -8.08
N HIS A 102 -16.67 -7.73 -8.49
CA HIS A 102 -15.85 -6.87 -7.63
C HIS A 102 -16.67 -5.71 -7.08
N ALA A 103 -17.48 -5.05 -7.92
CA ALA A 103 -18.41 -4.01 -7.50
C ALA A 103 -19.41 -4.51 -6.44
N GLN A 104 -19.95 -5.74 -6.59
CA GLN A 104 -20.83 -6.34 -5.58
C GLN A 104 -20.10 -6.66 -4.27
N LEU A 105 -18.85 -7.12 -4.33
CA LEU A 105 -17.99 -7.35 -3.16
C LEU A 105 -17.65 -6.04 -2.42
N VAL A 106 -17.36 -4.95 -3.16
CA VAL A 106 -17.14 -3.60 -2.59
C VAL A 106 -18.39 -3.06 -1.92
N ILE A 107 -19.56 -3.22 -2.55
CA ILE A 107 -20.86 -2.83 -1.97
C ILE A 107 -21.16 -3.65 -0.70
N ALA A 108 -20.96 -4.96 -0.72
CA ALA A 108 -21.15 -5.83 0.44
C ALA A 108 -20.23 -5.46 1.61
N LEU A 109 -18.94 -5.19 1.33
CA LEU A 109 -17.99 -4.68 2.31
C LEU A 109 -18.45 -3.33 2.89
N ALA A 110 -18.78 -2.36 2.04
CA ALA A 110 -19.20 -1.03 2.46
C ALA A 110 -20.47 -1.04 3.34
N LEU A 111 -21.45 -1.91 3.02
CA LEU A 111 -22.70 -2.05 3.77
C LEU A 111 -22.52 -2.81 5.10
N HIS A 112 -21.82 -3.95 5.09
CA HIS A 112 -21.82 -4.87 6.24
C HIS A 112 -20.63 -4.71 7.19
N GLN A 113 -19.58 -3.95 6.84
CA GLN A 113 -18.38 -3.77 7.67
C GLN A 113 -18.67 -3.43 9.14
N THR A 114 -19.63 -2.54 9.40
CA THR A 114 -19.97 -2.08 10.75
C THR A 114 -20.52 -3.20 11.61
N GLU A 115 -21.42 -4.03 11.05
CA GLU A 115 -22.01 -5.17 11.75
C GLU A 115 -21.01 -6.32 11.92
N ILE A 116 -20.19 -6.59 10.90
CA ILE A 116 -19.08 -7.56 10.97
C ILE A 116 -18.12 -7.18 12.12
N ARG A 117 -17.72 -5.90 12.19
CA ARG A 117 -16.84 -5.36 13.25
C ARG A 117 -17.46 -5.43 14.63
N ALA A 118 -18.76 -5.16 14.77
CA ALA A 118 -19.49 -5.30 16.04
C ALA A 118 -19.66 -6.77 16.49
N SER A 119 -19.51 -7.73 15.58
CA SER A 119 -19.70 -9.17 15.83
C SER A 119 -18.43 -9.93 16.26
N LEU A 120 -17.35 -9.21 16.59
CA LEU A 120 -16.02 -9.75 16.89
C LEU A 120 -15.42 -9.08 18.15
N THR A 121 -14.46 -9.74 18.79
CA THR A 121 -13.87 -9.30 20.06
C THR A 121 -12.95 -8.07 19.90
N GLN A 122 -12.42 -7.86 18.70
CA GLN A 122 -11.72 -6.66 18.26
C GLN A 122 -12.18 -6.31 16.83
N PRO A 123 -12.33 -5.01 16.45
CA PRO A 123 -12.72 -4.64 15.09
C PRO A 123 -11.65 -5.08 14.07
N PRO A 124 -11.93 -6.06 13.18
CA PRO A 124 -10.95 -6.61 12.25
C PRO A 124 -10.60 -5.61 11.14
N GLY A 125 -9.47 -5.87 10.48
CA GLY A 125 -9.24 -5.35 9.13
C GLY A 125 -9.99 -6.21 8.13
N ILE A 126 -10.67 -5.58 7.15
CA ILE A 126 -11.47 -6.30 6.15
C ILE A 126 -11.07 -5.81 4.75
N GLY A 127 -10.94 -6.69 3.77
CA GLY A 127 -10.67 -6.31 2.38
C GLY A 127 -11.15 -7.36 1.39
N ILE A 128 -10.91 -7.13 0.10
CA ILE A 128 -11.25 -8.07 -0.97
C ILE A 128 -9.95 -8.68 -1.52
N ASP A 129 -9.94 -10.00 -1.77
CA ASP A 129 -8.82 -10.70 -2.41
C ASP A 129 -9.20 -11.12 -3.84
N PRO A 130 -8.81 -10.34 -4.88
CA PRO A 130 -9.24 -10.57 -6.27
C PRO A 130 -8.89 -11.94 -6.83
N ARG A 131 -7.86 -12.61 -6.29
CA ARG A 131 -7.40 -13.94 -6.71
C ARG A 131 -8.47 -15.03 -6.53
N ILE A 132 -9.42 -14.79 -5.62
CA ILE A 132 -10.46 -15.73 -5.17
C ILE A 132 -11.88 -15.16 -5.16
N GLY A 133 -12.07 -13.86 -5.44
CA GLY A 133 -13.41 -13.23 -5.50
C GLY A 133 -14.16 -13.28 -4.16
N ALA A 134 -13.44 -13.06 -3.05
CA ALA A 134 -13.96 -13.21 -1.70
C ALA A 134 -13.51 -12.09 -0.76
N LEU A 135 -14.33 -11.84 0.26
CA LEU A 135 -14.01 -10.97 1.39
C LEU A 135 -12.99 -11.65 2.31
N VAL A 136 -11.93 -10.95 2.72
CA VAL A 136 -11.00 -11.41 3.76
C VAL A 136 -11.25 -10.63 5.04
N VAL A 137 -11.51 -11.34 6.13
CA VAL A 137 -11.60 -10.77 7.48
C VAL A 137 -10.35 -11.19 8.27
N MET A 138 -9.62 -10.21 8.81
CA MET A 138 -8.36 -10.44 9.50
C MET A 138 -8.57 -10.29 11.00
N VAL A 139 -8.57 -11.42 11.68
CA VAL A 139 -9.06 -11.59 13.06
C VAL A 139 -7.91 -11.82 14.04
N SER A 140 -8.14 -11.54 15.31
CA SER A 140 -7.16 -11.77 16.36
C SER A 140 -7.12 -13.24 16.79
N ARG A 141 -6.11 -13.61 17.60
CA ARG A 141 -6.09 -14.90 18.29
C ARG A 141 -7.19 -15.04 19.36
N ALA A 142 -7.79 -13.93 19.83
CA ALA A 142 -8.90 -13.97 20.78
C ALA A 142 -10.22 -14.34 20.09
N ASP A 143 -10.46 -13.81 18.89
CA ASP A 143 -11.63 -14.17 18.06
C ASP A 143 -11.64 -15.67 17.76
N LEU A 144 -10.49 -16.22 17.33
CA LEU A 144 -10.31 -17.65 17.04
C LEU A 144 -10.37 -18.56 18.29
N ALA A 145 -10.25 -17.99 19.49
CA ALA A 145 -10.45 -18.72 20.75
C ALA A 145 -11.92 -18.69 21.22
N ALA A 146 -12.73 -17.74 20.73
CA ALA A 146 -14.16 -17.63 21.02
C ALA A 146 -15.03 -18.38 20.01
N GLU A 147 -14.66 -18.38 18.72
CA GLU A 147 -15.37 -19.06 17.63
C GLU A 147 -14.37 -19.63 16.60
N PRO A 148 -14.49 -20.92 16.19
CA PRO A 148 -13.63 -21.49 15.15
C PRO A 148 -13.74 -20.76 13.80
N ALA A 149 -12.63 -20.69 13.06
CA ALA A 149 -12.52 -19.93 11.81
C ALA A 149 -13.60 -20.30 10.77
N GLU A 150 -13.98 -21.57 10.67
CA GLU A 150 -14.98 -22.07 9.74
C GLU A 150 -16.40 -21.61 10.12
N ALA A 151 -16.74 -21.66 11.42
CA ALA A 151 -18.04 -21.20 11.92
C ALA A 151 -18.17 -19.67 11.75
N MET A 152 -17.11 -18.95 12.09
CA MET A 152 -16.99 -17.49 11.93
C MET A 152 -17.09 -17.06 10.47
N ARG A 153 -16.38 -17.76 9.57
CA ARG A 153 -16.49 -17.58 8.11
C ARG A 153 -17.93 -17.73 7.64
N ASP A 154 -18.59 -18.83 8.02
CA ASP A 154 -19.94 -19.14 7.54
C ASP A 154 -20.98 -18.18 8.13
N ARG A 155 -20.77 -17.70 9.36
CA ARG A 155 -21.57 -16.64 10.00
C ARG A 155 -21.43 -15.31 9.26
N ILE A 156 -20.21 -14.88 8.98
CA ILE A 156 -19.95 -13.61 8.28
C ILE A 156 -20.38 -13.70 6.81
N ALA A 157 -20.25 -14.84 6.14
CA ALA A 157 -20.70 -15.04 4.77
C ALA A 157 -22.24 -14.95 4.64
N ARG A 158 -22.99 -15.51 5.61
CA ARG A 158 -24.45 -15.34 5.66
C ARG A 158 -24.88 -13.89 5.93
N LEU A 159 -24.10 -13.14 6.70
CA LEU A 159 -24.34 -11.72 6.98
C LEU A 159 -24.06 -10.84 5.75
N ALA A 160 -22.86 -10.98 5.16
CA ALA A 160 -22.41 -10.13 4.06
C ALA A 160 -22.98 -10.53 2.68
N GLY A 161 -23.64 -11.69 2.58
CA GLY A 161 -24.19 -12.22 1.33
C GLY A 161 -23.15 -12.63 0.29
N VAL A 162 -21.87 -12.76 0.66
CA VAL A 162 -20.74 -13.03 -0.24
C VAL A 162 -19.73 -14.01 0.37
N PRO A 163 -18.84 -14.65 -0.43
CA PRO A 163 -17.82 -15.56 0.09
C PRO A 163 -16.81 -14.87 1.03
N VAL A 164 -16.34 -15.60 2.05
CA VAL A 164 -15.45 -15.08 3.12
C VAL A 164 -14.23 -15.99 3.34
N ARG A 165 -13.09 -15.39 3.74
CA ARG A 165 -11.85 -16.05 4.19
C ARG A 165 -11.27 -15.36 5.44
N ILE A 166 -10.54 -16.11 6.27
CA ILE A 166 -9.90 -15.65 7.53
C ILE A 166 -8.35 -15.69 7.40
N ALA A 167 -7.58 -14.84 8.11
CA ALA A 167 -6.10 -14.78 8.01
C ALA A 167 -5.33 -14.22 9.25
N THR A 168 -4.00 -14.47 9.37
CA THR A 168 -3.08 -14.08 10.49
C THR A 168 -1.62 -13.72 10.01
N LEU A 169 -0.70 -13.21 10.88
CA LEU A 169 0.19 -12.02 10.62
C LEU A 169 1.68 -11.95 11.22
N GLU A 170 2.86 -11.65 10.56
CA GLU A 170 4.24 -11.30 11.17
C GLU A 170 5.34 -10.74 10.14
N ALA A 171 6.39 -9.84 10.28
CA ALA A 171 7.57 -9.50 11.19
C ALA A 171 8.27 -8.03 11.05
N PRO A 172 9.41 -7.60 11.72
CA PRO A 172 10.00 -6.18 11.77
C PRO A 172 11.41 -5.94 11.09
N ASP A 173 12.29 -4.87 11.16
CA ASP A 173 12.57 -3.65 12.03
C ASP A 173 13.53 -2.50 11.40
N VAL A 174 13.93 -1.41 12.13
CA VAL A 174 14.35 0.04 11.77
C VAL A 174 15.64 0.52 10.97
N ASP A 175 15.65 1.80 10.45
CA ASP A 175 16.59 2.98 10.72
C ASP A 175 16.53 4.21 9.70
N LEU A 176 17.46 5.23 9.70
CA LEU A 176 17.11 6.68 9.53
C LEU A 176 18.13 7.77 8.92
N ALA A 177 17.63 8.93 8.40
CA ALA A 177 18.29 10.26 8.06
C ALA A 177 17.33 11.38 7.46
N ASP A 178 17.87 12.35 6.68
CA ASP A 178 17.39 13.68 6.16
C ASP A 178 16.00 13.85 5.47
N LEU A 179 15.54 15.13 5.37
CA LEU A 179 14.29 15.58 4.70
C LEU A 179 14.30 15.42 3.16
N GLN A 180 13.80 14.27 2.72
CA GLN A 180 13.22 14.04 1.39
C GLN A 180 11.94 13.21 1.58
N GLY A 181 11.44 12.51 0.57
CA GLY A 181 10.59 11.35 0.84
C GLY A 181 11.34 10.29 1.66
N GLY A 182 10.70 9.71 2.67
CA GLY A 182 11.31 8.73 3.57
C GLY A 182 12.08 9.29 4.77
N ALA A 183 12.01 10.60 5.09
CA ALA A 183 12.75 11.29 6.16
C ALA A 183 12.33 10.89 7.59
N ARG A 184 13.08 11.32 8.64
CA ARG A 184 12.51 11.41 9.99
C ARG A 184 11.66 12.67 10.11
N MET A 185 10.48 12.54 10.69
CA MET A 185 9.83 13.63 11.41
C MET A 185 9.51 13.21 12.85
N VAL A 186 9.50 14.17 13.77
CA VAL A 186 9.08 13.98 15.16
C VAL A 186 8.16 15.12 15.58
N GLY A 187 7.18 14.79 16.41
CA GLY A 187 6.26 15.76 17.01
C GLY A 187 5.87 15.33 18.42
N VAL A 188 5.09 16.16 19.10
CA VAL A 188 4.46 15.82 20.38
C VAL A 188 2.95 15.85 20.19
N ASP A 189 2.28 14.78 20.59
CA ASP A 189 0.82 14.70 20.55
C ASP A 189 0.23 15.56 21.68
N PRO A 190 -0.57 16.61 21.38
CA PRO A 190 -1.11 17.51 22.39
C PRO A 190 -2.17 16.85 23.29
N ALA A 191 -2.79 15.74 22.88
CA ALA A 191 -3.83 15.05 23.64
C ALA A 191 -3.26 14.14 24.75
N ASN A 192 -2.00 13.72 24.66
CA ASN A 192 -1.36 12.86 25.67
C ASN A 192 0.09 13.22 26.05
N GLY A 193 0.68 14.24 25.43
CA GLY A 193 2.02 14.74 25.74
C GLY A 193 3.18 13.83 25.33
N ARG A 194 2.93 12.73 24.61
CA ARG A 194 3.99 11.80 24.17
C ARG A 194 4.66 12.29 22.90
N ARG A 195 5.95 12.00 22.78
CA ARG A 195 6.73 12.24 21.56
C ARG A 195 6.57 11.09 20.58
N TYR A 196 6.14 11.39 19.37
CA TYR A 196 5.99 10.43 18.27
C TYR A 196 7.10 10.65 17.22
N ALA A 197 7.34 9.61 16.42
CA ALA A 197 8.18 9.66 15.23
C ALA A 197 7.36 9.13 14.05
N CYS A 198 7.48 9.79 12.90
CA CYS A 198 6.83 9.44 11.65
C CYS A 198 7.81 9.56 10.48
N THR A 199 7.41 9.07 9.31
CA THR A 199 8.15 9.15 8.07
C THR A 199 7.47 10.15 7.12
N SER A 200 8.24 10.97 6.39
CA SER A 200 7.67 11.76 5.28
C SER A 200 7.46 10.88 4.05
N GLY A 201 6.47 11.20 3.23
CA GLY A 201 6.09 10.42 2.06
C GLY A 201 6.78 10.88 0.80
N PHE A 202 6.20 11.88 0.15
CA PHE A 202 6.73 12.50 -1.06
C PHE A 202 6.62 14.02 -0.97
N VAL A 203 7.33 14.71 -1.86
CA VAL A 203 7.18 16.15 -2.04
C VAL A 203 5.92 16.42 -2.85
N VAL A 204 5.11 17.36 -2.39
CA VAL A 204 3.92 17.87 -3.09
C VAL A 204 4.04 19.37 -3.28
N ARG A 205 3.35 19.90 -4.28
CA ARG A 205 3.43 21.29 -4.70
C ARG A 205 2.05 21.90 -4.93
N ARG A 206 1.87 23.16 -4.53
CA ARG A 206 0.65 23.96 -4.78
C ARG A 206 1.06 25.40 -5.01
N GLY A 207 0.71 25.98 -6.16
CA GLY A 207 0.96 27.41 -6.45
C GLY A 207 2.43 27.87 -6.45
N GLY A 208 3.40 26.95 -6.36
CA GLY A 208 4.83 27.24 -6.17
C GLY A 208 5.33 27.03 -4.74
N GLU A 209 4.45 26.71 -3.79
CA GLU A 209 4.81 26.27 -2.44
C GLU A 209 5.18 24.79 -2.43
N ASP A 210 6.24 24.43 -1.70
CA ASP A 210 6.73 23.07 -1.57
C ASP A 210 6.43 22.52 -0.17
N ALA A 211 5.89 21.31 -0.11
CA ALA A 211 5.58 20.63 1.14
C ALA A 211 5.95 19.15 1.07
N VAL A 212 6.02 18.50 2.23
CA VAL A 212 5.98 17.03 2.31
C VAL A 212 4.58 16.60 2.73
N VAL A 213 4.11 15.48 2.18
CA VAL A 213 2.98 14.74 2.76
C VAL A 213 3.44 13.72 3.78
N THR A 214 2.59 13.47 4.76
CA THR A 214 2.70 12.35 5.68
C THR A 214 1.32 11.91 6.15
N ALA A 215 1.25 10.93 7.04
CA ALA A 215 0.01 10.37 7.51
C ALA A 215 -0.73 11.34 8.45
N ALA A 216 -2.04 11.51 8.27
CA ALA A 216 -2.84 12.47 9.06
C ALA A 216 -2.85 12.16 10.57
N HIS A 217 -2.71 10.89 10.94
CA HIS A 217 -2.63 10.46 12.35
C HIS A 217 -1.26 10.68 13.03
N CYS A 218 -0.26 11.23 12.32
CA CYS A 218 0.92 11.80 12.96
C CYS A 218 0.56 13.14 13.63
N PRO A 219 1.32 13.64 14.63
CA PRO A 219 1.10 14.98 15.17
C PRO A 219 1.10 16.06 14.06
N ASP A 220 0.38 17.15 14.27
CA ASP A 220 0.38 18.29 13.34
C ASP A 220 1.70 19.08 13.41
N ASP A 221 2.16 19.37 14.65
CA ASP A 221 3.43 20.04 14.96
C ASP A 221 4.62 19.09 14.76
N LEU A 222 5.08 18.97 13.51
CA LEU A 222 6.23 18.16 13.11
C LEU A 222 7.50 18.99 12.91
N SER A 223 8.62 18.43 13.35
CA SER A 223 9.96 18.85 12.93
C SER A 223 10.66 17.71 12.20
N TRP A 224 11.32 18.00 11.08
CA TRP A 224 12.24 17.03 10.48
C TRP A 224 13.55 16.99 11.26
N ILE A 225 14.23 15.84 11.25
CA ILE A 225 15.58 15.71 11.82
C ILE A 225 16.59 15.58 10.68
N ASP A 226 17.60 16.44 10.67
CA ASP A 226 18.70 16.38 9.70
C ASP A 226 19.79 15.36 10.09
N ALA A 227 20.74 15.11 9.19
CA ALA A 227 21.87 14.21 9.39
C ALA A 227 22.82 14.59 10.55
N ASN A 228 22.69 15.79 11.14
CA ASN A 228 23.43 16.22 12.33
C ASN A 228 22.60 16.04 13.63
N GLY A 229 21.34 15.61 13.52
CA GLY A 229 20.40 15.48 14.63
C GLY A 229 19.62 16.77 14.94
N THR A 230 19.76 17.82 14.14
CA THR A 230 19.06 19.10 14.35
C THR A 230 17.58 18.95 14.00
N ALA A 231 16.71 19.48 14.87
CA ALA A 231 15.28 19.56 14.59
C ALA A 231 14.93 20.87 13.90
N HIS A 232 14.28 20.79 12.74
CA HIS A 232 13.81 21.94 11.96
C HIS A 232 12.28 21.86 11.81
N PRO A 233 11.51 22.89 12.20
CA PRO A 233 10.05 22.82 12.15
C PRO A 233 9.51 22.87 10.72
N LEU A 234 8.48 22.07 10.45
CA LEU A 234 7.65 22.17 9.25
C LEU A 234 6.40 23.00 9.57
N HIS A 235 5.90 23.79 8.61
CA HIS A 235 4.68 24.53 8.82
C HIS A 235 3.46 23.66 8.49
N PHE A 236 2.70 23.25 9.51
CA PHE A 236 1.46 22.52 9.32
C PHE A 236 0.43 23.33 8.51
N GLN A 237 -0.01 22.78 7.37
CA GLN A 237 -1.03 23.40 6.52
C GLN A 237 -2.43 22.80 6.74
N GLY A 238 -2.53 21.52 7.07
CA GLY A 238 -3.81 20.85 7.25
C GLY A 238 -3.70 19.33 7.24
N GLN A 239 -4.70 18.67 7.80
CA GLN A 239 -4.85 17.22 7.81
C GLN A 239 -6.24 16.77 7.32
N TRP A 240 -6.27 15.60 6.72
CA TRP A 240 -7.43 14.91 6.16
C TRP A 240 -7.38 13.46 6.65
N GLY A 241 -7.82 13.22 7.89
CA GLY A 241 -7.74 11.94 8.60
C GLY A 241 -9.08 11.21 8.84
N TRP A 242 -10.13 11.57 8.11
CA TRP A 242 -11.51 11.10 8.36
C TRP A 242 -12.07 10.29 7.18
N GLY A 243 -12.82 9.23 7.50
CA GLY A 243 -13.59 8.41 6.58
C GLY A 243 -12.78 7.59 5.56
N TYR A 244 -12.17 8.28 4.59
CA TYR A 244 -11.57 7.71 3.39
C TYR A 244 -10.14 8.21 3.10
N GLN A 245 -9.62 9.15 3.89
CA GLN A 245 -8.28 9.75 3.76
C GLN A 245 -7.47 9.62 5.05
N ASP A 246 -6.14 9.64 4.91
CA ASP A 246 -5.20 9.86 6.02
C ASP A 246 -3.94 10.59 5.52
N VAL A 247 -4.12 11.82 5.03
CA VAL A 247 -3.02 12.66 4.51
C VAL A 247 -2.95 13.94 5.35
N GLN A 248 -1.76 14.37 5.76
CA GLN A 248 -1.51 15.75 6.15
C GLN A 248 -0.41 16.36 5.26
N VAL A 249 -0.40 17.69 5.19
CA VAL A 249 0.56 18.48 4.42
C VAL A 249 1.32 19.40 5.36
N ASN A 250 2.65 19.30 5.35
CA ASN A 250 3.54 20.13 6.14
C ASN A 250 4.49 20.88 5.19
N VAL A 251 4.30 22.20 5.08
CA VAL A 251 5.03 23.09 4.17
C VAL A 251 6.47 23.26 4.63
N SER A 252 7.38 23.20 3.65
CA SER A 252 8.82 23.38 3.86
C SER A 252 9.20 24.87 3.80
N PRO A 253 10.09 25.35 4.69
CA PRO A 253 10.61 26.71 4.61
C PRO A 253 11.60 26.91 3.44
N THR A 254 11.98 25.85 2.73
CA THR A 254 12.91 25.86 1.59
C THR A 254 12.37 25.02 0.42
N PRO A 255 12.66 25.38 -0.84
CA PRO A 255 12.30 24.55 -2.00
C PRO A 255 12.83 23.11 -1.89
N LEU A 256 12.02 22.16 -2.36
CA LEU A 256 12.29 20.72 -2.30
C LEU A 256 12.38 20.12 -3.71
N LEU A 257 13.41 19.29 -3.91
CA LEU A 257 13.53 18.44 -5.09
C LEU A 257 12.57 17.23 -4.97
N PRO A 258 11.97 16.74 -6.07
CA PRO A 258 11.08 15.59 -6.07
C PRO A 258 11.85 14.27 -5.88
N LEU A 259 12.46 14.10 -4.70
CA LEU A 259 13.35 13.00 -4.35
C LEU A 259 12.81 12.21 -3.15
N PHE A 260 13.20 10.94 -3.06
CA PHE A 260 12.98 10.10 -1.90
C PHE A 260 14.14 9.13 -1.66
N TRP A 261 14.34 8.77 -0.39
CA TRP A 261 15.32 7.78 0.03
C TRP A 261 14.81 6.36 -0.27
N SER A 262 15.68 5.51 -0.82
CA SER A 262 15.34 4.13 -1.22
C SER A 262 16.25 3.06 -0.61
N ASP A 263 16.88 3.38 0.52
CA ASP A 263 17.66 2.47 1.33
C ASP A 263 17.44 2.74 2.84
N THR A 264 17.79 1.76 3.67
CA THR A 264 17.72 1.89 5.14
C THR A 264 18.66 2.98 5.64
N ALA A 265 19.92 2.99 5.17
CA ALA A 265 20.95 3.91 5.64
C ALA A 265 20.80 5.36 5.12
N LYS A 266 19.84 5.60 4.22
CA LYS A 266 19.61 6.90 3.55
C LYS A 266 20.88 7.45 2.93
N THR A 267 21.46 6.62 2.07
CA THR A 267 22.60 6.92 1.21
C THR A 267 22.22 6.89 -0.28
N VAL A 268 21.02 6.41 -0.61
CA VAL A 268 20.53 6.21 -1.98
C VAL A 268 19.22 6.96 -2.20
N THR A 269 19.22 7.92 -3.13
CA THR A 269 18.03 8.70 -3.52
C THR A 269 17.51 8.29 -4.89
N ARG A 270 16.21 8.44 -5.10
CA ARG A 270 15.54 8.30 -6.39
C ARG A 270 14.72 9.55 -6.68
N ARG A 271 14.46 9.81 -7.96
CA ARG A 271 13.52 10.85 -8.38
C ARG A 271 12.11 10.28 -8.53
N VAL A 272 11.10 11.10 -8.23
CA VAL A 272 9.71 10.81 -8.55
C VAL A 272 9.45 11.18 -10.01
N VAL A 273 9.29 10.18 -10.87
CA VAL A 273 9.04 10.39 -12.32
C VAL A 273 7.56 10.28 -12.70
N GLY A 274 6.73 9.76 -11.79
CA GLY A 274 5.28 9.63 -12.01
C GLY A 274 4.58 8.97 -10.82
N ALA A 275 3.26 8.79 -10.96
CA ALA A 275 2.41 8.14 -9.96
C ALA A 275 1.68 6.91 -10.53
N ARG A 276 1.36 5.95 -9.66
CA ARG A 276 0.37 4.90 -9.90
C ARG A 276 -0.86 5.21 -9.05
N ALA A 277 -2.01 5.40 -9.70
CA ALA A 277 -3.30 5.51 -9.05
C ALA A 277 -3.73 4.18 -8.43
N ARG A 278 -4.59 4.22 -7.41
CA ARG A 278 -5.16 3.05 -6.75
C ARG A 278 -5.89 2.13 -7.74
N ALA A 279 -6.65 2.70 -8.68
CA ALA A 279 -7.42 1.94 -9.67
C ALA A 279 -6.53 1.01 -10.51
N SER A 280 -5.40 1.51 -11.01
CA SER A 280 -4.43 0.71 -11.77
C SER A 280 -3.45 -0.10 -10.90
N THR A 281 -3.72 -0.28 -9.59
CA THR A 281 -2.87 -1.04 -8.66
C THR A 281 -3.49 -2.40 -8.37
N ARG A 282 -2.76 -3.47 -8.67
CA ARG A 282 -3.34 -4.81 -8.80
C ARG A 282 -2.87 -5.73 -7.69
N ALA A 283 -3.75 -6.65 -7.29
CA ALA A 283 -3.36 -7.77 -6.45
C ALA A 283 -2.24 -8.57 -7.15
N GLY A 284 -1.05 -8.64 -6.55
CA GLY A 284 0.13 -9.30 -7.12
C GLY A 284 1.22 -8.36 -7.64
N ASP A 285 0.95 -7.05 -7.76
CA ASP A 285 1.99 -6.07 -8.05
C ASP A 285 3.03 -6.08 -6.93
N ILE A 286 4.31 -6.17 -7.27
CA ILE A 286 5.39 -5.91 -6.32
C ILE A 286 5.53 -4.40 -6.16
N VAL A 287 5.57 -3.93 -4.92
CA VAL A 287 5.90 -2.55 -4.55
C VAL A 287 6.91 -2.56 -3.41
N CYS A 288 7.73 -1.51 -3.36
CA CYS A 288 8.70 -1.28 -2.29
C CYS A 288 8.25 -0.15 -1.39
N HIS A 289 8.67 -0.15 -0.13
CA HIS A 289 8.47 0.97 0.80
C HIS A 289 9.79 1.45 1.39
N ARG A 290 9.78 2.63 2.02
CA ARG A 290 10.90 3.10 2.83
C ARG A 290 10.44 3.84 4.09
N GLY A 291 10.48 3.18 5.25
CA GLY A 291 9.99 3.69 6.54
C GLY A 291 11.08 3.93 7.60
N GLU A 292 10.92 4.92 8.48
CA GLU A 292 11.87 5.21 9.59
C GLU A 292 12.08 3.99 10.49
N ARG A 293 11.02 3.21 10.73
CA ARG A 293 11.00 2.04 11.61
C ARG A 293 11.12 0.69 10.91
N THR A 294 11.23 0.61 9.59
CA THR A 294 11.62 -0.64 8.91
C THR A 294 12.62 -0.54 7.76
N GLY A 295 13.26 0.61 7.59
CA GLY A 295 14.27 0.78 6.55
C GLY A 295 13.63 0.70 5.16
N TYR A 296 14.16 -0.15 4.29
CA TYR A 296 13.67 -0.34 2.91
C TYR A 296 13.36 -1.83 2.65
N SER A 297 12.20 -2.13 2.05
CA SER A 297 11.78 -3.49 1.70
C SER A 297 10.87 -3.52 0.46
N CYS A 298 10.67 -4.71 -0.15
CA CYS A 298 9.76 -4.91 -1.27
C CYS A 298 8.86 -6.14 -1.05
N ALA A 299 7.58 -6.05 -1.45
CA ALA A 299 6.56 -7.05 -1.18
C ALA A 299 5.39 -7.03 -2.18
N GLU A 300 4.56 -8.07 -2.14
CA GLU A 300 3.37 -8.26 -2.99
C GLU A 300 2.16 -7.47 -2.46
N VAL A 301 1.51 -6.67 -3.33
CA VAL A 301 0.18 -6.10 -3.08
C VAL A 301 -0.82 -7.23 -2.89
N TRP A 302 -1.44 -7.30 -1.70
CA TRP A 302 -2.41 -8.34 -1.39
C TRP A 302 -3.83 -7.92 -1.79
N MET A 303 -4.29 -6.75 -1.33
CA MET A 303 -5.67 -6.29 -1.49
C MET A 303 -5.69 -4.80 -1.86
N PRO A 304 -6.07 -4.43 -3.10
CA PRO A 304 -6.24 -3.02 -3.50
C PRO A 304 -7.43 -2.31 -2.82
N ASP A 305 -8.38 -3.09 -2.32
CA ASP A 305 -9.61 -2.63 -1.67
C ASP A 305 -9.64 -3.06 -0.21
N PHE A 306 -8.88 -2.36 0.64
CA PHE A 306 -8.73 -2.64 2.06
C PHE A 306 -9.38 -1.56 2.95
N ALA A 307 -10.13 -2.00 3.96
CA ALA A 307 -10.72 -1.22 5.04
C ALA A 307 -10.00 -1.53 6.38
N PRO A 308 -9.20 -0.57 6.91
CA PRO A 308 -8.43 -0.72 8.14
C PRO A 308 -9.19 -1.16 9.41
N ALA A 309 -8.47 -1.90 10.25
CA ALA A 309 -8.91 -2.34 11.58
C ALA A 309 -9.04 -1.16 12.56
N GLY A 310 -9.97 -1.24 13.52
CA GLY A 310 -10.22 -0.17 14.50
C GLY A 310 -10.74 1.13 13.88
N ASP A 311 -11.17 2.09 14.71
CA ASP A 311 -11.85 3.32 14.25
C ASP A 311 -10.85 4.42 13.85
N LEU A 312 -9.82 4.02 13.09
CA LEU A 312 -8.62 4.81 12.73
C LEU A 312 -8.87 5.97 11.73
N CYS A 313 -10.13 6.22 11.38
CA CYS A 313 -10.57 7.24 10.42
C CYS A 313 -11.72 8.12 10.98
N GLY A 314 -11.72 8.37 12.29
CA GLY A 314 -12.84 9.03 12.98
C GLY A 314 -14.09 8.16 13.09
N GLY A 315 -13.89 6.83 13.08
CA GLY A 315 -14.91 5.82 12.79
C GLY A 315 -14.35 4.73 11.87
N GLY A 316 -15.22 3.87 11.35
CA GLY A 316 -14.85 2.85 10.37
C GLY A 316 -14.34 3.45 9.06
N CYS A 317 -13.15 3.02 8.65
CA CYS A 317 -12.52 3.42 7.40
C CYS A 317 -13.21 2.76 6.19
N THR A 318 -13.37 3.47 5.07
CA THR A 318 -13.84 2.89 3.78
C THR A 318 -12.85 1.87 3.20
N PRO A 319 -13.19 1.09 2.15
CA PRO A 319 -12.25 0.16 1.52
C PRO A 319 -11.20 0.83 0.59
N THR A 320 -10.80 2.08 0.84
CA THR A 320 -9.97 2.89 -0.09
C THR A 320 -8.45 2.70 0.07
N TRP A 321 -7.96 1.94 1.05
CA TRP A 321 -6.54 1.69 1.26
C TRP A 321 -6.05 0.49 0.44
N VAL A 322 -4.75 0.43 0.13
CA VAL A 322 -4.10 -0.74 -0.47
C VAL A 322 -3.28 -1.47 0.59
N ALA A 323 -3.51 -2.77 0.78
CA ALA A 323 -2.72 -3.63 1.69
C ALA A 323 -1.63 -4.42 0.92
N VAL A 324 -0.41 -4.42 1.46
CA VAL A 324 0.79 -5.05 0.88
C VAL A 324 1.41 -5.98 1.93
N ARG A 325 1.75 -7.22 1.57
CA ARG A 325 2.28 -8.22 2.51
C ARG A 325 3.51 -7.73 3.28
N GLY A 326 3.73 -8.28 4.47
CA GLY A 326 5.03 -8.22 5.14
C GLY A 326 6.13 -8.75 4.22
N PRO A 327 7.34 -8.18 4.32
CA PRO A 327 8.24 -8.71 5.34
C PRO A 327 8.45 -7.78 6.54
N THR A 328 8.33 -6.46 6.36
CA THR A 328 8.63 -5.47 7.40
C THR A 328 7.63 -4.30 7.41
N CYS A 329 7.18 -3.90 8.59
CA CYS A 329 6.59 -2.58 8.91
C CYS A 329 6.48 -2.38 10.44
N ARG A 330 6.43 -1.14 10.93
CA ARG A 330 6.35 -0.82 12.36
C ARG A 330 5.79 0.58 12.62
N SER A 331 5.20 0.80 13.80
CA SER A 331 4.63 2.10 14.20
C SER A 331 5.70 3.20 14.18
N GLY A 332 5.54 4.14 13.25
CA GLY A 332 6.51 5.20 12.90
C GLY A 332 7.00 5.15 11.44
N ASP A 333 6.73 4.06 10.71
CA ASP A 333 6.74 4.05 9.24
C ASP A 333 5.61 4.89 8.62
N SER A 334 4.62 5.26 9.45
CA SER A 334 3.51 6.14 9.11
C SER A 334 3.95 7.36 8.30
N GLY A 335 3.36 7.50 7.12
CA GLY A 335 3.63 8.52 6.11
C GLY A 335 4.71 8.15 5.09
N GLY A 336 5.48 7.08 5.27
CA GLY A 336 6.62 6.73 4.41
C GLY A 336 6.23 6.37 2.97
N PRO A 337 7.10 6.63 1.97
CA PRO A 337 6.82 6.38 0.56
C PRO A 337 6.68 4.89 0.24
N VAL A 338 5.71 4.59 -0.62
CA VAL A 338 5.53 3.32 -1.33
C VAL A 338 5.71 3.58 -2.83
N PHE A 339 6.52 2.77 -3.52
CA PHE A 339 7.03 3.05 -4.87
C PHE A 339 7.45 1.78 -5.65
N LEU A 340 7.74 1.96 -6.95
CA LEU A 340 8.48 1.00 -7.78
C LEU A 340 9.25 1.77 -8.88
N GLY A 341 10.55 1.56 -9.01
CA GLY A 341 11.46 2.44 -9.76
C GLY A 341 11.43 3.85 -9.16
N GLY A 342 11.24 4.86 -10.00
CA GLY A 342 10.84 6.22 -9.59
C GLY A 342 9.31 6.47 -9.59
N THR A 343 8.46 5.45 -9.75
CA THR A 343 6.99 5.59 -9.72
C THR A 343 6.49 5.55 -8.27
N ALA A 344 5.82 6.60 -7.82
CA ALA A 344 5.19 6.65 -6.50
C ALA A 344 3.79 6.01 -6.50
N TYR A 345 3.44 5.27 -5.46
CA TYR A 345 2.12 4.61 -5.31
C TYR A 345 1.29 5.20 -4.18
N GLY A 346 1.92 5.55 -3.05
CA GLY A 346 1.19 5.99 -1.85
C GLY A 346 2.06 6.23 -0.62
N ILE A 347 1.43 6.63 0.48
CA ILE A 347 2.06 6.83 1.79
C ILE A 347 1.52 5.83 2.81
N VAL A 348 2.41 5.21 3.60
CA VAL A 348 2.05 4.18 4.59
C VAL A 348 1.09 4.77 5.63
N LYS A 349 -0.13 4.21 5.77
CA LYS A 349 -1.05 4.52 6.89
C LYS A 349 -0.66 3.76 8.15
N GLY A 350 -0.21 2.51 8.00
CA GLY A 350 0.23 1.72 9.15
C GLY A 350 0.47 0.25 8.83
N GLY A 351 0.75 -0.52 9.88
CA GLY A 351 0.84 -1.98 9.84
C GLY A 351 -0.29 -2.65 10.59
N SER A 352 -0.55 -3.91 10.27
CA SER A 352 -1.19 -4.84 11.20
C SER A 352 -0.15 -5.82 11.75
N TYR A 353 -0.32 -6.25 13.00
CA TYR A 353 0.67 -7.03 13.74
C TYR A 353 0.04 -8.21 14.49
N ARG A 354 0.78 -9.31 14.78
CA ARG A 354 0.35 -10.28 15.81
C ARG A 354 1.08 -10.08 17.14
N GLY A 355 0.80 -10.98 18.08
CA GLY A 355 1.28 -10.95 19.46
C GLY A 355 2.79 -10.98 19.71
N ASP A 356 3.65 -11.22 18.71
CA ASP A 356 5.11 -11.05 18.83
C ASP A 356 5.61 -9.66 18.35
N GLY A 357 4.72 -8.76 17.90
CA GLY A 357 5.05 -7.36 17.61
C GLY A 357 5.49 -7.09 16.18
N SER A 358 4.84 -7.74 15.21
CA SER A 358 5.43 -8.24 13.97
C SER A 358 4.58 -7.93 12.72
N CYS A 359 5.12 -7.31 11.66
CA CYS A 359 4.33 -6.84 10.50
C CYS A 359 3.73 -7.91 9.59
N ALA A 360 2.42 -8.07 9.65
CA ALA A 360 1.67 -8.92 8.73
C ALA A 360 1.68 -8.46 7.28
N PHE A 361 1.42 -7.17 7.16
CA PHE A 361 1.15 -6.39 5.97
C PHE A 361 1.14 -4.95 6.46
N TYR A 362 1.67 -4.05 5.64
CA TYR A 362 1.37 -2.63 5.76
C TYR A 362 0.24 -2.28 4.82
N TYR A 363 -0.36 -1.12 5.05
CA TYR A 363 -1.36 -0.57 4.16
C TYR A 363 -1.12 0.91 3.96
N TYR A 364 -1.40 1.40 2.75
CA TYR A 364 -1.08 2.75 2.33
C TYR A 364 -2.30 3.47 1.74
N MET A 365 -2.26 4.80 1.84
CA MET A 365 -3.15 5.71 1.13
C MET A 365 -2.50 6.09 -0.20
N SER A 366 -3.19 5.95 -1.33
CA SER A 366 -2.62 6.27 -2.64
C SER A 366 -2.63 7.78 -2.91
N LEU A 367 -1.78 8.23 -3.84
CA LEU A 367 -1.55 9.66 -4.11
C LEU A 367 -2.63 10.31 -4.99
N ASP A 368 -3.60 9.53 -5.46
CA ASP A 368 -4.86 10.05 -6.02
C ASP A 368 -5.83 10.58 -4.93
N PHE A 369 -5.57 10.28 -3.65
CA PHE A 369 -6.27 10.87 -2.50
C PHE A 369 -5.56 12.10 -1.89
N LEU A 370 -4.62 12.73 -2.62
CA LEU A 370 -4.07 14.03 -2.23
C LEU A 370 -5.19 15.10 -2.12
N PRO A 371 -5.09 16.05 -1.17
CA PRO A 371 -6.10 17.08 -0.98
C PRO A 371 -6.12 18.11 -2.11
N ASP A 372 -7.30 18.68 -2.39
CA ASP A 372 -7.53 19.60 -3.50
C ASP A 372 -6.47 20.72 -3.60
N GLY A 373 -5.97 20.91 -4.82
CA GLY A 373 -4.93 21.89 -5.14
C GLY A 373 -3.49 21.44 -4.88
N TRP A 374 -3.26 20.35 -4.15
CA TRP A 374 -1.92 19.76 -3.99
C TRP A 374 -1.68 18.66 -5.02
N THR A 375 -0.54 18.74 -5.73
CA THR A 375 -0.13 17.70 -6.67
C THR A 375 1.23 17.10 -6.28
N LEU A 376 1.45 15.84 -6.65
CA LEU A 376 2.75 15.19 -6.50
C LEU A 376 3.81 15.95 -7.31
N ALA A 377 4.92 16.32 -6.68
CA ALA A 377 6.05 16.89 -7.39
C ALA A 377 6.79 15.77 -8.16
N THR A 378 6.95 15.95 -9.47
CA THR A 378 7.75 15.11 -10.36
C THR A 378 8.85 15.92 -11.03
N GLY A 379 9.79 15.26 -11.73
CA GLY A 379 10.75 15.90 -12.63
C GLY A 379 11.86 14.98 -13.10
#